data_AF-A0A2E9KRH4-F1
#
_entry.id   AF-A0A2E9KRH4-F1
#
_cell.length_a   1.000
_cell.length_b   1.000
_cell.length_c   1.000
_cell.angle_alpha   90.00
_cell.angle_beta   90.00
_cell.angle_gamma   90.00
#
_symmetry.space_group_name_H-M   'P 1'
#
loop_
_entity.id
_entity.type
_entity.pdbx_description
1 polymer ?
#
loop_
_entity_poly.entity_id
_entity_poly.type
_entity_poly.pdbx_seq_one_letter_code
_entity_poly.pdbx_strand_id
1 'polypeptide(L)' 'TKVGYEVGTRNIVDLLQAEKNLYSAEKDLSNAKYDYLITTLRLHLAAGTLSPENLIEINNLLS' A
#
# COMPACT_ATOMS: atom_id res chain seq x y z
N THR A 1 -28.82 31.25 12.05
CA THR A 1 -28.38 30.49 10.86
C THR A 1 -26.97 29.89 10.98
N LYS A 2 -26.51 29.46 12.17
CA LYS A 2 -25.18 28.84 12.35
C LYS A 2 -25.18 27.30 12.33
N VAL A 3 -26.30 26.67 12.72
CA VAL A 3 -26.39 25.21 12.91
C VAL A 3 -26.30 24.42 11.58
N GLY A 4 -26.85 24.95 10.47
CA GLY A 4 -26.79 24.27 9.17
C GLY A 4 -25.40 24.21 8.54
N TYR A 5 -24.50 25.13 8.90
CA TYR A 5 -23.13 25.16 8.35
C TYR A 5 -22.22 24.15 9.08
N GLU A 6 -22.43 23.95 10.38
CA GLU A 6 -21.65 23.01 11.20
C GLU A 6 -21.96 21.53 10.87
N VAL A 7 -23.21 21.18 10.54
CA VAL A 7 -23.57 19.80 10.20
C VAL A 7 -23.01 19.38 8.82
N GLY A 8 -23.00 20.30 7.84
CA GLY A 8 -22.47 20.03 6.51
C GLY A 8 -20.93 20.01 6.42
N THR A 9 -20.26 20.86 7.21
CA THR A 9 -18.79 20.99 7.17
C THR A 9 -18.06 19.97 8.04
N ARG A 10 -18.66 19.52 9.15
CA ARG A 10 -18.02 18.53 10.02
C ARG A 10 -18.01 17.14 9.36
N ASN A 11 -19.12 16.76 8.72
CA ASN A 11 -19.26 15.46 8.05
C ASN A 11 -18.37 15.34 6.80
N ILE A 12 -18.17 16.43 6.05
CA ILE A 12 -17.29 16.40 4.87
C ILE A 12 -15.80 16.34 5.24
N VAL A 13 -15.39 16.95 6.36
CA VAL A 13 -14.01 16.83 6.85
C VAL A 13 -13.71 15.41 7.30
N ASP A 14 -14.65 14.76 8.00
CA ASP A 14 -14.51 13.37 8.43
C ASP A 14 -14.45 12.42 7.22
N LEU A 15 -15.27 12.66 6.19
CA LEU A 15 -15.21 11.90 4.93
C LEU A 15 -13.87 12.07 4.21
N LEU A 16 -13.41 13.31 4.01
CA LEU A 16 -12.12 13.59 3.35
C LEU A 16 -10.94 12.98 4.14
N GLN A 17 -11.02 12.98 5.47
CA GLN A 17 -10.02 12.34 6.31
C GLN A 17 -10.06 10.80 6.17
N ALA A 18 -11.24 10.20 6.08
CA ALA A 18 -11.40 8.77 5.82
C ALA A 18 -10.88 8.37 4.43
N GLU A 19 -11.18 9.15 3.39
CA GLU A 19 -10.64 8.93 2.03
C GLU A 19 -9.12 9.04 2.02
N LYS A 20 -8.55 10.08 2.67
CA LYS A 20 -7.09 10.22 2.78
C LYS A 20 -6.45 9.03 3.50
N ASN A 21 -7.08 8.53 4.55
CA ASN A 21 -6.60 7.37 5.30
C ASN A 21 -6.66 6.11 4.43
N LEU A 22 -7.72 5.92 3.65
CA LEU A 22 -7.86 4.81 2.70
C LEU A 22 -6.72 4.83 1.68
N TYR A 23 -6.51 5.95 1.00
CA TYR A 23 -5.42 6.08 0.01
C TYR A 23 -4.03 5.88 0.64
N SER A 24 -3.84 6.34 1.88
CA SER A 24 -2.58 6.09 2.60
C SER A 24 -2.40 4.60 2.89
N ALA A 25 -3.45 3.91 3.35
CA ALA A 25 -3.42 2.47 3.61
C ALA A 25 -3.20 1.65 2.33
N GLU A 26 -3.82 2.02 1.21
CA GLU A 26 -3.59 1.38 -0.10
C GLU A 26 -2.14 1.53 -0.56
N LYS A 27 -1.57 2.72 -0.36
CA LYS A 27 -0.15 2.99 -0.64
C LYS A 27 0.76 2.18 0.26
N ASP A 28 0.48 2.14 1.56
CA ASP A 28 1.29 1.40 2.53
C ASP A 28 1.23 -0.11 2.25
N LEU A 29 0.07 -0.64 1.88
CA LEU A 29 -0.07 -2.03 1.43
C LEU A 29 0.78 -2.31 0.19
N SER A 30 0.78 -1.39 -0.78
CA SER A 30 1.60 -1.53 -1.99
C SER A 30 3.09 -1.53 -1.65
N ASN A 31 3.54 -0.61 -0.80
CA ASN A 31 4.93 -0.56 -0.31
C ASN A 31 5.32 -1.85 0.41
N ALA A 32 4.47 -2.35 1.31
CA ALA A 32 4.72 -3.58 2.06
C ALA A 32 4.86 -4.81 1.13
N LYS A 33 4.05 -4.87 0.05
CA LYS A 33 4.20 -5.90 -0.99
C LYS A 33 5.58 -5.82 -1.66
N TYR A 34 6.02 -4.63 -2.07
CA TYR A 34 7.36 -4.47 -2.67
C TYR A 34 8.49 -4.83 -1.69
N ASP A 35 8.40 -4.40 -0.44
CA ASP A 35 9.39 -4.70 0.59
C ASP A 35 9.51 -6.20 0.85
N TYR A 36 8.38 -6.92 0.87
CA TYR A 36 8.36 -8.37 0.98
C TYR A 36 9.09 -9.06 -0.20
N LEU A 37 8.81 -8.62 -1.43
CA LEU A 37 9.44 -9.17 -2.63
C LEU A 37 10.96 -8.95 -2.62
N ILE A 38 11.41 -7.72 -2.29
CA ILE A 38 12.83 -7.38 -2.20
C ILE A 38 13.52 -8.19 -1.11
N THR A 39 12.87 -8.35 0.05
CA THR A 39 13.43 -9.13 1.17
C THR A 39 13.56 -10.60 0.80
N THR A 40 12.58 -11.15 0.08
CA THR A 40 12.61 -12.53 -0.41
C THR A 40 13.75 -12.75 -1.41
N LEU A 41 13.95 -11.82 -2.35
CA LEU A 41 15.10 -11.85 -3.27
C LEU A 41 16.44 -11.77 -2.55
N ARG A 42 16.56 -10.89 -1.54
CA ARG A 42 17.77 -10.77 -0.72
C ARG A 42 18.05 -12.06 0.04
N LEU A 43 17.01 -12.73 0.55
CA LEU A 43 17.14 -14.02 1.22
C LEU A 43 17.66 -15.10 0.26
N HIS A 44 17.08 -15.21 -0.94
CA HIS A 44 17.56 -16.15 -1.96
C HIS A 44 18.98 -15.84 -2.43
N LEU A 45 19.35 -14.56 -2.55
CA LEU A 45 20.71 -14.15 -2.87
C LEU A 45 21.70 -14.58 -1.78
N ALA A 46 21.37 -14.34 -0.51
CA ALA A 46 22.20 -14.74 0.63
C ALA A 46 22.33 -16.27 0.76
N ALA A 47 21.28 -17.01 0.40
CA ALA A 47 21.29 -18.47 0.34
C ALA A 47 22.02 -19.03 -0.89
N GLY A 48 22.40 -18.19 -1.86
CA GLY A 48 23.02 -18.60 -3.11
C GLY A 48 22.08 -19.32 -4.08
N THR A 49 20.75 -19.25 -3.85
CA THR A 49 19.73 -19.92 -4.67
C THR A 49 18.98 -18.96 -5.58
N LEU A 50 19.46 -17.72 -5.74
CA LEU A 50 18.80 -16.73 -6.58
C LEU A 50 18.85 -17.17 -8.04
N SER A 51 17.69 -17.46 -8.62
CA SER A 51 17.56 -17.81 -10.03
C SER A 51 16.74 -16.78 -10.80
N PRO A 52 16.90 -16.71 -12.14
CA PRO A 52 16.04 -15.89 -12.99
C PRO A 52 14.55 -16.25 -12.87
N GLU A 53 14.24 -17.50 -12.48
CA GLU A 53 12.86 -17.92 -12.24
C GLU A 53 12.20 -17.15 -11.11
N ASN A 54 12.95 -16.77 -10.06
CA ASN A 54 12.40 -15.98 -8.94
C ASN A 54 11.98 -14.57 -9.39
N LEU A 55 12.67 -13.97 -10.38
CA LEU A 55 12.28 -12.68 -10.93
C LEU A 55 10.99 -12.77 -11.76
N ILE A 56 10.78 -13.89 -12.45
CA ILE A 56 9.56 -14.15 -13.22
C ILE A 56 8.37 -14.36 -12.27
N GLU A 57 8.57 -15.09 -11.18
CA GLU A 57 7.55 -15.32 -10.15
C GLU A 57 7.08 -14.01 -9.51
N ILE A 58 8.02 -13.10 -9.23
CA ILE A 58 7.73 -11.76 -8.70
C ILE A 58 6.97 -10.91 -9.71
N ASN A 59 7.38 -10.96 -10.99
CA ASN A 59 6.68 -10.23 -12.05
C ASN A 59 5.22 -10.69 -12.20
N ASN A 60 4.96 -12.00 -12.03
CA ASN A 60 3.60 -12.56 -12.08
C ASN A 60 2.75 -12.23 -10.84
N LEU A 61 3.38 -11.98 -9.69
CA LEU A 61 2.69 -11.52 -8.47
C LEU A 61 2.28 -10.04 -8.52
N LEU A 62 2.88 -9.27 -9.43
CA LEU A 62 2.68 -7.82 -9.60
C LEU A 62 1.72 -7.47 -10.74
N SER A 63 1.47 -8.40 -11.68
CA SER A 63 0.52 -8.28 -12.79
C SER A 63 -0.90 -8.63 -12.37
#